data_AF-A0A935UCK9-F1
#
_entry.id   AF-A0A935UCK9-F1
#
_cell.length_a   1.000
_cell.length_b   1.000
_cell.length_c   1.000
_cell.angle_alpha   90.00
_cell.angle_beta   90.00
_cell.angle_gamma   90.00
#
_symmetry.space_group_name_H-M   'P 1'
#
loop_
_entity.id
_entity.type
_entity.pdbx_description
1 polymer ?
#
loop_
_entity_poly.entity_id
_entity_poly.type
_entity_poly.pdbx_seq_one_letter_code
_entity_poly.pdbx_strand_id
1 'polypeptide(L)'
;MATEKKSYPVCFNSKRQYEVWEEGAGDSNPGDSRYCTDCTVAYQRQMIAQHRCAHPCTSFSIDKDGFLEGRRRVEDRVRLKEAA
;
A
#
# COMPACT_ATOMS: atom_id res chain seq x y z
N MET A 1 21.44 -8.35 -12.00
CA MET A 1 20.06 -8.37 -12.52
C MET A 1 19.48 -7.01 -12.24
N ALA A 2 19.31 -6.18 -13.28
CA ALA A 2 18.80 -4.83 -13.12
C ALA A 2 17.34 -4.90 -12.65
N THR A 3 17.09 -4.46 -11.42
CA THR A 3 15.73 -4.23 -10.94
C THR A 3 15.16 -3.08 -11.75
N GLU A 4 14.44 -3.40 -12.83
CA GLU A 4 13.54 -2.44 -13.46
C GLU A 4 12.68 -1.85 -12.34
N LYS A 5 12.92 -0.58 -12.02
CA LYS A 5 12.07 0.21 -11.13
C LYS A 5 10.70 0.27 -11.79
N LYS A 6 9.85 -0.74 -11.55
CA LYS A 6 8.43 -0.66 -11.86
C LYS A 6 7.93 0.64 -11.25
N SER A 7 7.40 1.54 -12.07
CA SER A 7 6.79 2.80 -11.62
C SER A 7 5.52 2.59 -10.80
N TYR A 8 5.22 1.35 -10.39
CA TYR A 8 4.07 0.95 -9.60
C TYR A 8 4.49 -0.11 -8.56
N PRO A 9 3.79 -0.19 -7.41
CA PRO A 9 4.14 -1.11 -6.35
C PRO A 9 3.99 -2.57 -6.78
N VAL A 10 4.89 -3.44 -6.32
CA VAL A 10 4.93 -4.88 -6.66
C VAL A 10 3.68 -5.67 -6.26
N CYS A 11 2.89 -5.12 -5.33
CA CYS A 11 1.61 -5.71 -4.94
C CYS A 11 0.56 -5.61 -6.06
N PHE A 12 0.66 -4.61 -6.94
CA PHE A 12 -0.23 -4.50 -8.09
C PHE A 12 0.20 -5.48 -9.19
N ASN A 13 -0.79 -6.02 -9.91
CA ASN A 13 -0.55 -6.93 -11.03
C ASN A 13 -0.05 -6.20 -12.28
N SER A 14 -0.51 -4.97 -12.48
CA SER A 14 -0.19 -4.15 -13.65
C SER A 14 -0.18 -2.68 -13.29
N LYS A 15 0.57 -1.88 -14.06
CA LYS A 15 0.57 -0.41 -13.95
C LYS A 15 -0.84 0.17 -14.03
N ARG A 16 -1.66 -0.33 -14.96
CA ARG A 16 -3.07 0.09 -15.13
C ARG A 16 -3.91 -0.07 -13.86
N GLN A 17 -3.65 -1.11 -13.07
CA GLN A 17 -4.37 -1.32 -11.81
C GLN A 17 -3.96 -0.30 -10.75
N TYR A 18 -2.68 0.10 -10.74
CA TYR A 18 -2.19 1.16 -9.88
C TYR A 18 -2.71 2.53 -10.32
N GLU A 19 -2.75 2.82 -11.62
CA GLU A 19 -3.29 4.07 -12.16
C GLU A 19 -4.77 4.26 -11.79
N VAL A 20 -5.60 3.22 -11.95
CA VAL A 20 -7.01 3.26 -11.51
C VAL A 20 -7.14 3.52 -10.02
N TRP A 21 -6.26 2.92 -9.21
CA TRP A 21 -6.23 3.20 -7.77
C TRP A 21 -5.77 4.63 -7.49
N GLU A 22 -4.74 5.16 -8.17
CA GLU A 22 -4.29 6.55 -7.99
C GLU A 22 -5.36 7.56 -8.36
N GLU A 23 -6.12 7.32 -9.43
CA GLU A 23 -7.23 8.19 -9.82
C GLU A 23 -8.32 8.25 -8.74
N GLY A 24 -8.71 7.10 -8.17
CA GLY A 24 -9.68 7.06 -7.06
C GLY A 24 -9.11 7.60 -5.74
N ALA A 25 -7.85 7.31 -5.46
CA ALA A 25 -7.17 7.72 -4.23
C ALA A 25 -6.88 9.22 -4.19
N GLY A 26 -6.68 9.87 -5.34
CA GLY A 26 -6.56 11.32 -5.44
C GLY A 26 -7.77 12.05 -4.86
N ASP A 27 -8.96 11.46 -4.95
CA ASP A 27 -10.21 12.01 -4.42
C ASP A 27 -10.36 11.77 -2.90
N SER A 28 -9.84 10.64 -2.40
CA SER A 28 -10.08 10.17 -1.02
C SER A 28 -8.96 10.48 -0.02
N ASN A 29 -7.86 11.10 -0.47
CA ASN A 29 -6.65 11.41 0.32
C ASN A 29 -6.24 10.27 1.28
N PRO A 30 -5.67 9.16 0.79
CA PRO A 30 -5.40 7.92 1.55
C PRO A 30 -4.34 8.07 2.67
N GLY A 31 -3.90 9.29 2.96
CA GLY A 31 -2.89 9.61 3.95
C GLY A 31 -1.54 8.97 3.68
N ASP A 32 -0.74 8.88 4.74
CA ASP A 32 0.65 8.40 4.70
C ASP A 32 0.75 6.91 4.27
N SER A 33 -0.33 6.14 4.45
CA SER A 33 -0.39 4.72 4.10
C SER A 33 -0.59 4.45 2.61
N ARG A 34 -1.06 5.41 1.79
CA ARG A 34 -1.30 5.26 0.34
C ARG A 34 -2.16 4.03 0.02
N TYR A 35 -1.76 3.20 -0.94
CA TYR A 35 -2.48 1.99 -1.37
C TYR A 35 -2.61 0.93 -0.28
N CYS A 36 -1.81 1.02 0.79
CA CYS A 36 -2.00 0.14 1.94
C CYS A 36 -3.26 0.47 2.73
N THR A 37 -3.75 1.71 2.68
CA THR A 37 -4.99 2.16 3.34
C THR A 37 -6.19 1.35 2.85
N ASP A 38 -6.26 1.14 1.53
CA ASP A 38 -7.31 0.37 0.84
C ASP A 38 -7.02 -1.14 0.78
N CYS A 39 -5.85 -1.56 1.26
CA CYS A 39 -5.48 -2.97 1.26
C CYS A 39 -6.39 -3.76 2.23
N THR A 40 -6.64 -5.03 1.92
CA THR A 40 -7.36 -5.94 2.80
C THR A 40 -6.44 -7.02 3.36
N VAL A 41 -6.78 -7.58 4.52
CA VAL A 41 -6.04 -8.70 5.15
C VAL A 41 -5.90 -9.87 4.18
N ALA A 42 -6.98 -10.20 3.45
CA ALA A 42 -6.98 -11.29 2.47
C ALA A 42 -5.98 -11.02 1.34
N TYR A 43 -6.01 -9.80 0.79
CA TYR A 43 -5.11 -9.40 -0.29
C TYR A 43 -3.65 -9.35 0.18
N GLN A 44 -3.39 -8.81 1.37
CA GLN A 44 -2.05 -8.79 1.95
C GLN A 44 -1.48 -10.21 2.09
N ARG A 45 -2.26 -11.16 2.63
CA ARG A 45 -1.83 -12.56 2.77
C ARG A 45 -1.48 -13.19 1.42
N GLN A 46 -2.28 -12.93 0.38
CA GLN A 46 -1.98 -13.41 -0.97
C GLN A 46 -0.68 -12.81 -1.52
N MET A 47 -0.46 -11.51 -1.31
CA MET A 47 0.76 -10.84 -1.77
C MET A 47 2.00 -11.26 -0.98
N ILE A 48 1.88 -11.52 0.33
CA ILE A 48 2.95 -12.06 1.15
C ILE A 48 3.32 -13.46 0.67
N ALA A 49 2.33 -14.34 0.43
CA ALA A 49 2.56 -15.68 -0.07
C ALA A 49 3.25 -15.70 -1.45
N GLN A 50 2.99 -14.68 -2.28
CA GLN A 50 3.65 -14.51 -3.58
C GLN A 50 4.98 -13.74 -3.50
N HIS A 51 5.44 -13.33 -2.30
CA HIS A 51 6.62 -12.45 -2.13
C HIS A 51 6.51 -11.11 -2.88
N ARG A 52 5.28 -10.63 -3.07
CA ARG A 52 4.93 -9.41 -3.80
C ARG A 52 4.44 -8.28 -2.89
N CYS A 53 4.31 -8.50 -1.58
CA CYS A 53 3.91 -7.46 -0.65
C CYS A 53 5.11 -6.55 -0.35
N ALA A 54 5.00 -5.25 -0.69
CA ALA A 54 6.03 -4.27 -0.36
C ALA A 54 6.10 -3.97 1.15
N HIS A 55 4.98 -4.10 1.86
CA HIS A 55 4.88 -3.80 3.30
C HIS A 55 4.13 -4.92 4.04
N PRO A 56 4.78 -6.07 4.29
CA PRO A 56 4.18 -7.19 5.01
C PRO A 56 3.81 -6.85 6.46
N CYS A 57 4.42 -5.80 7.03
CA CYS A 57 4.14 -5.33 8.39
C CYS A 57 2.94 -4.35 8.48
N THR A 58 2.18 -4.16 7.40
CA THR A 58 0.96 -3.34 7.43
C THR A 58 -0.03 -3.98 8.40
N SER A 59 -0.54 -3.19 9.36
CA SER A 59 -1.53 -3.59 10.34
C SER A 59 -2.90 -3.07 9.91
N PHE A 60 -3.94 -3.90 10.03
CA PHE A 60 -5.30 -3.47 9.69
C PHE A 60 -6.05 -3.08 10.95
N SER A 61 -6.73 -1.95 10.92
CA SER A 61 -7.53 -1.45 12.04
C SER A 61 -8.83 -0.90 11.48
N ILE A 62 -9.90 -1.05 12.25
CA ILE A 62 -11.19 -0.46 11.89
C ILE A 62 -11.10 1.03 12.25
N ASP A 63 -11.32 1.90 11.27
CA ASP A 63 -11.36 3.35 11.48
C ASP A 63 -12.70 3.79 12.10
N LYS A 64 -12.84 5.07 12.46
CA LYS A 64 -14.00 5.62 13.18
C LYS A 64 -15.31 5.44 12.41
N ASP A 65 -15.24 5.39 11.09
CA ASP A 65 -16.36 5.15 10.19
C ASP A 65 -16.74 3.66 10.03
N GLY A 66 -16.03 2.75 10.72
CA GLY A 66 -16.29 1.30 10.68
C GLY A 66 -15.65 0.58 9.49
N PHE A 67 -14.85 1.27 8.68
CA PHE A 67 -14.11 0.69 7.55
C PHE A 67 -12.76 0.14 7.97
N LEU A 68 -12.35 -0.97 7.34
CA LEU A 68 -11.06 -1.60 7.61
C LEU A 68 -9.96 -0.85 6.83
N GLU A 69 -9.11 -0.12 7.57
CA GLU A 69 -7.98 0.62 7.02
C GLU A 69 -6.66 -0.13 7.27
N GLY A 70 -5.83 -0.27 6.24
CA GLY A 70 -4.45 -0.74 6.41
C GLY A 70 -3.47 0.38 6.78
N ARG A 71 -2.93 0.33 8.00
CA ARG A 71 -1.86 1.22 8.46
C ARG A 71 -0.47 0.61 8.32
N ARG A 72 0.38 1.27 7.54
CA ARG A 72 1.83 1.01 7.53
C ARG A 72 2.46 1.38 8.88
N ARG A 73 3.44 0.61 9.33
CA ARG A 73 4.20 0.90 10.56
C ARG A 73 4.85 2.28 10.49
N VAL A 74 4.92 2.96 11.64
CA VAL A 74 5.56 4.27 11.78
C VAL A 74 7.01 4.26 11.32
N GLU A 75 7.76 3.18 11.54
CA GLU A 75 9.15 3.03 11.09
C GLU A 75 9.32 3.16 9.56
N ASP A 76 8.34 2.68 8.78
CA ASP A 76 8.30 2.81 7.31
C ASP A 76 7.96 4.26 6.88
N ARG A 77 7.12 4.94 7.67
CA ARG A 77 6.72 6.35 7.45
C ARG A 77 7.84 7.34 7.79
N VAL A 78 8.61 7.08 8.86
CA VAL A 78 9.71 7.96 9.30
C VAL A 78 10.85 7.98 8.29
N ARG A 79 11.21 6.82 7.71
CA ARG A 79 12.24 6.75 6.65
C ARG A 79 11.90 7.57 5.40
N LEU A 80 10.62 7.75 5.09
CA LEU A 80 10.16 8.60 3.98
C LEU A 80 10.22 10.09 4.31
N LYS A 81 9.99 10.48 5.57
CA LYS A 81 10.08 11.88 6.02
C LYS A 81 11.51 12.39 6.16
N GLU A 82 12.47 11.53 6.50
CA GLU A 82 13.88 11.92 6.60
C GLU A 82 14.61 11.97 5.23
N ALA A 83 13.96 11.50 4.16
CA ALA A 83 14.50 11.52 2.80
C ALA A 83 13.89 12.63 1.91
N ALA A 84 13.04 13.50 2.48
CA ALA A 84 12.35 14.60 1.79
C ALA A 84 12.98 15.96 2.11
#